data_AF-A0A5B9M784-F1
#
_entry.id   AF-A0A5B9M784-F1
#
_cell.length_a   1.000
_cell.length_b   1.000
_cell.length_c   1.000
_cell.angle_alpha   90.00
_cell.angle_beta   90.00
_cell.angle_gamma   90.00
#
_symmetry.space_group_name_H-M   'P 1'
#
loop_
_entity.id
_entity.type
_entity.pdbx_description
1 polymer ?
#
loop_
_entity_poly.entity_id
_entity_poly.type
_entity_poly.pdbx_seq_one_letter_code
_entity_poly.pdbx_strand_id
1 'polypeptide(L)'
;MPPPTASQQRYFGIAIAAALLMLSWIGWRAIGSPLLSGGLVVAALGLAPVYYLFPASQPKLMALFHAITFPIRWTATIVVLGIVYYAVVTPVSIWFRLSGKSIRKSDPDARSNWRSIELPSEPESYFRTF
;
A
#
# COMPACT_ATOMS: atom_id res chain seq x y z
N MET A 1 1.27 -17.88 6.09
CA MET A 1 0.73 -16.76 6.88
C MET A 1 0.42 -17.28 8.28
N PRO A 2 0.89 -16.63 9.35
CA PRO A 2 0.46 -16.96 10.70
C PRO A 2 -1.08 -16.81 10.82
N PRO A 3 -1.76 -17.64 11.64
CA PRO A 3 -3.19 -17.51 11.83
C PRO A 3 -3.52 -16.11 12.38
N PRO A 4 -4.58 -15.45 11.91
CA PRO A 4 -4.93 -14.10 12.33
C PRO A 4 -5.24 -14.06 13.83
N THR A 5 -4.74 -13.01 14.50
CA THR A 5 -4.94 -12.82 15.94
C THR A 5 -6.43 -12.59 16.24
N ALA A 6 -6.92 -13.05 17.40
CA ALA A 6 -8.33 -12.94 17.78
C ALA A 6 -8.87 -11.48 17.76
N SER A 7 -8.00 -10.49 18.01
CA SER A 7 -8.33 -9.07 17.87
C SER A 7 -8.60 -8.67 16.43
N GLN A 8 -7.74 -9.09 15.48
CA GLN A 8 -7.85 -8.79 14.06
C GLN A 8 -9.15 -9.37 13.47
N GLN A 9 -9.54 -10.58 13.89
CA GLN A 9 -10.79 -11.21 13.45
C GLN A 9 -12.03 -10.42 13.90
N ARG A 10 -12.01 -9.84 15.11
CA ARG A 10 -13.13 -9.03 15.62
C ARG A 10 -13.28 -7.69 14.89
N TYR A 11 -12.17 -6.98 14.66
CA TYR A 11 -12.21 -5.69 13.96
C TYR A 11 -12.57 -5.83 12.49
N PHE A 12 -12.21 -6.94 11.85
CA PHE A 12 -12.51 -7.21 10.44
C PHE A 12 -14.02 -7.22 10.14
N GLY A 13 -14.82 -7.86 11.00
CA GLY A 13 -16.28 -7.90 10.84
C GLY A 13 -16.92 -6.50 10.91
N ILE A 14 -16.50 -5.69 11.89
CA ILE A 14 -16.95 -4.30 12.03
C ILE A 14 -16.50 -3.46 10.84
N ALA A 15 -15.26 -3.62 10.38
CA ALA A 15 -14.71 -2.88 9.25
C ALA A 15 -15.46 -3.18 7.94
N ILE A 16 -15.78 -4.45 7.67
CA ILE A 16 -16.57 -4.82 6.48
C ILE A 16 -18.00 -4.25 6.57
N ALA A 17 -18.66 -4.38 7.72
CA ALA A 17 -20.00 -3.83 7.91
C ALA A 17 -20.01 -2.31 7.68
N ALA A 18 -19.05 -1.60 8.28
CA ALA A 18 -18.89 -0.15 8.09
C ALA A 18 -18.60 0.22 6.62
N ALA A 19 -17.73 -0.53 5.94
CA ALA A 19 -17.40 -0.29 4.54
C ALA A 19 -18.59 -0.50 3.61
N LEU A 20 -19.37 -1.58 3.81
CA LEU A 20 -20.57 -1.85 3.00
C LEU A 20 -21.67 -0.81 3.23
N LEU A 21 -21.86 -0.35 4.48
CA LEU A 21 -22.81 0.73 4.78
C LEU A 21 -22.37 2.05 4.14
N MET A 22 -21.08 2.38 4.20
CA MET A 22 -20.52 3.57 3.55
C MET A 22 -20.70 3.51 2.03
N LEU A 23 -20.43 2.35 1.41
CA LEU A 23 -20.66 2.12 -0.02
C LEU A 23 -22.14 2.21 -0.40
N SER A 24 -23.04 1.68 0.43
CA SER A 24 -24.49 1.79 0.19
C SER A 24 -24.95 3.25 0.26
N TRP A 25 -24.48 4.01 1.24
CA TRP A 25 -24.79 5.44 1.37
C TRP A 25 -24.30 6.24 0.15
N ILE A 26 -23.07 6.00 -0.30
CA ILE A 26 -22.51 6.63 -1.50
C ILE A 26 -23.29 6.20 -2.74
N GLY A 27 -23.61 4.90 -2.89
CA GLY A 27 -24.39 4.38 -4.02
C GLY A 27 -25.78 4.99 -4.09
N TRP A 28 -26.44 5.19 -2.94
CA TRP A 28 -27.72 5.88 -2.87
C TRP A 28 -27.62 7.34 -3.30
N ARG A 29 -26.58 8.05 -2.83
CA ARG A 29 -26.32 9.47 -3.16
C ARG A 29 -25.89 9.70 -4.61
N ALA A 30 -25.08 8.80 -5.18
CA ALA A 30 -24.38 9.03 -6.45
C ALA A 30 -25.04 8.35 -7.65
N ILE A 31 -25.66 7.18 -7.46
CA ILE A 31 -26.17 6.33 -8.55
C ILE A 31 -27.71 6.31 -8.55
N GLY A 32 -28.36 6.55 -7.39
CA GLY A 32 -29.82 6.61 -7.27
C GLY A 32 -30.54 5.28 -7.52
N SER A 33 -29.81 4.16 -7.68
CA SER A 33 -30.38 2.83 -7.90
C SER A 33 -30.73 2.16 -6.56
N PRO A 34 -32.03 2.00 -6.23
CA PRO A 34 -32.46 1.40 -4.97
C PRO A 34 -32.09 -0.09 -4.86
N LEU A 35 -31.94 -0.79 -6.00
CA LEU A 35 -31.53 -2.20 -6.05
C LEU A 35 -30.07 -2.39 -5.58
N LEU A 36 -29.15 -1.51 -6.00
CA LEU A 36 -27.74 -1.60 -5.61
C LEU A 36 -27.54 -1.19 -4.14
N SER A 37 -28.18 -0.12 -3.69
CA SER A 37 -28.11 0.33 -2.30
C SER A 37 -28.76 -0.68 -1.33
N GLY A 38 -29.94 -1.21 -1.70
CA GLY A 38 -30.63 -2.24 -0.92
C GLY A 38 -29.84 -3.54 -0.85
N GLY A 39 -29.26 -3.99 -1.98
CA GLY A 39 -28.42 -5.18 -2.03
C GLY A 39 -27.18 -5.09 -1.13
N LEU A 40 -26.52 -3.92 -1.08
CA LEU A 40 -25.37 -3.69 -0.21
C LEU A 40 -25.73 -3.65 1.28
N VAL A 41 -26.91 -3.13 1.63
CA VAL A 41 -27.41 -3.14 3.02
C VAL A 41 -27.78 -4.56 3.46
N VAL A 42 -28.45 -5.33 2.60
CA VAL A 42 -28.75 -6.74 2.86
C VAL A 42 -27.47 -7.55 2.97
N ALA A 43 -26.47 -7.28 2.13
CA ALA A 43 -25.16 -7.90 2.25
C ALA A 43 -24.47 -7.54 3.58
N ALA A 44 -24.50 -6.28 4.03
CA ALA A 44 -23.93 -5.85 5.30
C ALA A 44 -24.64 -6.53 6.50
N LEU A 45 -25.96 -6.54 6.49
CA LEU A 45 -26.81 -7.13 7.53
C LEU A 45 -26.82 -8.65 7.50
N GLY A 46 -26.46 -9.29 6.38
CA GLY A 46 -26.32 -10.74 6.27
C GLY A 46 -24.92 -11.22 6.65
N LEU A 47 -23.86 -10.60 6.09
CA LEU A 47 -22.48 -11.03 6.32
C LEU A 47 -22.06 -10.85 7.78
N ALA A 48 -22.40 -9.72 8.41
CA ALA A 48 -21.94 -9.41 9.76
C ALA A 48 -22.45 -10.42 10.81
N PRO A 49 -23.76 -10.71 10.93
CA PRO A 49 -24.24 -11.71 11.89
C PRO A 49 -23.79 -13.13 11.52
N VAL A 50 -23.73 -13.52 10.25
CA VAL A 50 -23.20 -14.83 9.84
C VAL A 50 -21.72 -14.99 10.26
N TYR A 51 -20.93 -13.92 10.11
CA TYR A 51 -19.52 -13.89 10.52
C TYR A 51 -19.33 -14.02 12.04
N TYR A 52 -20.23 -13.45 12.85
CA TYR A 52 -20.18 -13.57 14.31
C TYR A 52 -20.81 -14.85 14.85
N LEU A 53 -21.82 -15.41 14.17
CA LEU A 53 -22.50 -16.64 14.58
C LEU A 53 -21.70 -17.91 14.25
N PHE A 54 -20.88 -17.89 13.20
CA PHE A 54 -20.08 -19.04 12.77
C PHE A 54 -18.57 -18.74 12.83
N PRO A 55 -17.93 -18.81 14.02
CA PRO A 55 -16.52 -18.47 14.20
C PRO A 55 -15.56 -19.34 13.37
N ALA A 56 -15.95 -20.59 13.06
CA ALA A 56 -15.17 -21.48 12.20
C ALA A 56 -15.04 -20.98 10.74
N SER A 57 -15.94 -20.10 10.28
CA SER A 57 -15.91 -19.53 8.92
C SER A 57 -15.05 -18.27 8.79
N GLN A 58 -14.74 -17.61 9.91
CA GLN A 58 -14.02 -16.33 9.95
C GLN A 58 -12.68 -16.33 9.18
N PRO A 59 -11.76 -17.29 9.39
CA PRO A 59 -10.48 -17.27 8.68
C PRO A 59 -10.64 -17.48 7.16
N LYS A 60 -11.64 -18.26 6.73
CA LYS A 60 -11.92 -18.50 5.31
C LYS A 60 -12.48 -17.26 4.62
N LEU A 61 -13.44 -16.59 5.25
CA LEU A 61 -14.04 -15.37 4.71
C LEU A 61 -13.01 -14.23 4.63
N MET A 62 -12.17 -14.11 5.65
CA MET A 62 -11.09 -13.12 5.69
C MET A 62 -10.04 -13.40 4.61
N ALA A 63 -9.66 -14.66 4.40
CA ALA A 63 -8.76 -15.06 3.30
C ALA A 63 -9.37 -14.77 1.92
N LEU A 64 -10.65 -15.08 1.71
CA LEU A 64 -11.36 -14.81 0.47
C LEU A 64 -11.42 -13.31 0.17
N PHE A 65 -11.77 -12.50 1.18
CA PHE A 65 -11.82 -11.05 1.03
C PHE A 65 -10.44 -10.46 0.72
N HIS A 66 -9.38 -10.93 1.39
CA HIS A 66 -8.01 -10.53 1.06
C HIS A 66 -7.61 -10.93 -0.36
N ALA A 67 -8.03 -12.11 -0.83
CA ALA A 67 -7.75 -12.54 -2.20
C ALA A 67 -8.46 -11.65 -3.24
N ILE A 68 -9.72 -11.27 -2.99
CA ILE A 68 -10.50 -10.39 -3.89
C ILE A 68 -9.95 -8.96 -3.88
N THR A 69 -9.52 -8.46 -2.73
CA THR A 69 -8.97 -7.09 -2.59
C THR A 69 -7.49 -6.99 -2.98
N PHE A 70 -6.79 -8.12 -3.11
CA PHE A 70 -5.38 -8.16 -3.47
C PHE A 70 -5.07 -7.46 -4.82
N PRO A 71 -5.81 -7.74 -5.92
CA PRO A 71 -5.59 -7.05 -7.19
C PRO A 71 -5.79 -5.54 -7.08
N ILE A 72 -6.79 -5.09 -6.32
CA ILE A 72 -7.07 -3.66 -6.09
C ILE A 72 -5.87 -3.03 -5.38
N ARG A 73 -5.41 -3.66 -4.29
CA ARG A 73 -4.25 -3.18 -3.51
C ARG A 73 -2.99 -3.11 -4.38
N TRP A 74 -2.69 -4.16 -5.13
CA TRP A 74 -1.52 -4.23 -6.00
C TRP A 74 -1.57 -3.16 -7.10
N THR A 75 -2.72 -3.03 -7.77
CA THR A 75 -2.93 -2.01 -8.81
C THR A 75 -2.78 -0.61 -8.23
N ALA A 76 -3.39 -0.33 -7.07
CA ALA A 76 -3.26 0.96 -6.39
C ALA A 76 -1.78 1.28 -6.07
N THR A 77 -1.01 0.30 -5.61
CA THR A 77 0.44 0.49 -5.38
C THR A 77 1.17 0.88 -6.66
N ILE A 78 0.92 0.18 -7.77
CA ILE A 78 1.55 0.49 -9.07
C ILE A 78 1.13 1.87 -9.56
N VAL A 79 -0.16 2.20 -9.47
CA VAL A 79 -0.69 3.49 -9.91
C VAL A 79 -0.09 4.62 -9.09
N VAL A 80 -0.08 4.52 -7.76
CA VAL A 80 0.51 5.54 -6.88
C VAL A 80 2.01 5.69 -7.17
N LEU A 81 2.74 4.59 -7.31
CA LEU A 81 4.17 4.63 -7.63
C LEU A 81 4.41 5.27 -9.00
N GLY A 82 3.59 4.94 -10.00
CA GLY A 82 3.63 5.54 -11.32
C GLY A 82 3.37 7.04 -11.28
N ILE A 83 2.35 7.48 -10.54
CA ILE A 83 2.04 8.89 -10.35
C ILE A 83 3.23 9.60 -9.68
N VAL A 84 3.75 9.08 -8.58
CA VAL A 84 4.90 9.70 -7.89
C VAL A 84 6.11 9.77 -8.82
N TYR A 85 6.40 8.69 -9.56
CA TYR A 85 7.55 8.65 -10.46
C TYR A 85 7.41 9.64 -11.62
N TYR A 86 6.27 9.67 -12.30
CA TYR A 86 6.10 10.48 -13.51
C TYR A 86 5.67 11.92 -13.22
N ALA A 87 4.90 12.17 -12.16
CA ALA A 87 4.42 13.51 -11.81
C ALA A 87 5.37 14.26 -10.87
N VAL A 88 6.25 13.56 -10.14
CA VAL A 88 7.19 14.21 -9.19
C VAL A 88 8.64 13.95 -9.58
N VAL A 89 9.07 12.68 -9.60
CA VAL A 89 10.49 12.36 -9.79
C VAL A 89 11.00 12.77 -11.18
N THR A 90 10.22 12.48 -12.22
CA THR A 90 10.56 12.79 -13.62
C THR A 90 10.69 14.30 -13.86
N PRO A 91 9.70 15.16 -13.52
CA PRO A 91 9.84 16.59 -13.74
C PRO A 91 10.95 17.22 -12.90
N VAL A 92 11.18 16.75 -11.66
CA VAL A 92 12.32 17.20 -10.85
C VAL A 92 13.65 16.83 -11.52
N SER A 93 13.75 15.63 -12.09
CA SER A 93 14.95 15.19 -12.80
C SER A 93 15.18 15.99 -14.10
N ILE A 94 14.12 16.29 -14.84
CA ILE A 94 14.16 17.16 -16.03
C ILE A 94 14.61 18.56 -15.64
N TRP A 95 14.05 19.13 -14.56
CA TRP A 95 14.43 20.44 -14.04
C TRP A 95 15.92 20.52 -13.71
N PHE A 96 16.46 19.52 -13.01
CA PHE A 96 17.89 19.45 -12.72
C PHE A 96 18.74 19.35 -13.98
N ARG A 97 18.32 18.52 -14.95
CA ARG A 97 19.00 18.37 -16.24
C ARG A 97 19.03 19.68 -17.04
N LEU A 98 17.91 20.41 -17.09
CA LEU A 98 17.81 21.71 -17.77
C LEU A 98 18.60 22.81 -17.05
N SER A 99 18.69 22.74 -15.72
CA SER A 99 19.46 23.70 -14.91
C SER A 99 20.97 23.47 -14.97
N GLY A 100 21.46 22.53 -15.77
CA GLY A 100 22.88 22.14 -15.86
C GLY A 100 23.41 21.48 -14.58
N LYS A 101 22.55 21.16 -13.61
CA LYS A 101 22.90 20.49 -12.36
C LYS A 101 22.67 18.99 -12.52
N SER A 102 23.72 18.26 -12.89
CA SER A 102 23.67 16.80 -12.81
C SER A 102 23.89 16.35 -11.37
N ILE A 103 22.96 15.54 -10.83
CA ILE A 103 23.10 14.89 -9.52
C ILE A 103 24.32 13.95 -9.52
N ARG A 104 24.70 13.45 -10.70
CA ARG A 104 25.88 12.62 -10.91
C ARG A 104 26.96 13.44 -11.62
N LYS A 105 28.10 13.67 -10.97
CA LYS A 105 29.33 14.04 -11.70
C LYS A 105 29.76 12.83 -12.51
N SER A 106 29.21 12.67 -13.70
CA SER A 106 29.63 11.63 -14.63
C SER A 106 30.96 12.09 -15.21
N ASP A 107 32.05 11.47 -14.76
CA ASP A 107 33.32 11.54 -15.47
C ASP A 107 33.15 10.67 -16.73
N PRO A 108 33.18 11.25 -17.94
CA PRO A 108 32.95 10.52 -19.19
C PRO A 108 33.95 9.38 -19.43
N ASP A 109 35.16 9.49 -18.86
CA ASP A 109 36.25 8.51 -19.04
C ASP A 109 36.34 7.49 -17.89
N ALA A 110 35.55 7.64 -16.83
CA ALA A 110 35.61 6.74 -15.68
C ALA A 110 34.85 5.42 -15.95
N ARG A 111 35.57 4.30 -15.98
CA ARG A 111 34.99 2.95 -16.05
C ARG A 111 34.14 2.57 -14.83
N SER A 112 34.26 3.31 -13.72
CA SER A 112 33.45 3.09 -12.52
C SER A 112 33.31 4.37 -11.70
N ASN A 113 32.19 4.52 -10.97
CA ASN A 113 32.06 5.61 -9.98
C ASN A 113 32.63 5.22 -8.60
N TRP A 114 33.23 4.04 -8.47
CA TRP A 114 33.86 3.62 -7.23
C TRP A 114 35.05 4.54 -6.96
N ARG A 115 35.09 5.13 -5.76
CA ARG A 115 36.25 5.87 -5.28
C ARG A 115 37.04 4.96 -4.36
N SER A 116 38.36 4.99 -4.50
CA SER A 116 39.23 4.37 -3.50
C SER A 116 38.96 5.05 -2.17
N ILE A 117 38.57 4.25 -1.18
CA ILE A 117 38.49 4.71 0.20
C ILE A 117 39.91 4.57 0.74
N GLU A 118 40.48 5.66 1.23
CA GLU A 118 41.70 5.60 2.03
C GLU A 118 41.34 4.91 3.34
N LEU A 119 41.76 3.66 3.47
CA LEU A 119 41.65 2.92 4.71
C LEU A 119 42.56 3.59 5.74
N PRO A 120 42.10 3.82 6.98
CA PRO A 120 42.97 4.28 8.05
C PRO A 120 44.18 3.34 8.18
N SER A 121 45.39 3.89 8.20
CA SER A 121 46.62 3.12 8.36
C SER A 121 46.71 2.41 9.71
N GLU A 122 45.93 2.85 10.69
CA GLU A 122 45.92 2.34 12.06
C GLU A 122 44.54 1.80 12.43
N PRO A 123 44.42 0.54 12.87
CA PRO A 123 43.17 -0.05 13.36
C PRO A 123 42.51 0.77 14.49
N GLU A 124 43.32 1.48 15.27
CA GLU A 124 42.91 2.32 16.39
C GLU A 124 42.10 3.55 15.98
N SER A 125 42.23 4.00 14.72
CA SER A 125 41.48 5.12 14.15
C SER A 125 39.97 4.87 14.13
N TYR A 126 39.53 3.62 13.95
CA TYR A 126 38.11 3.22 13.97
C TYR A 126 37.45 3.41 15.34
N PHE A 127 38.23 3.41 16.43
CA PHE A 127 37.71 3.53 17.79
C PHE A 127 37.64 4.98 18.29
N ARG A 128 38.11 5.97 17.51
CA ARG A 128 38.14 7.39 17.90
C ARG A 128 36.86 8.17 17.58
N THR A 129 35.78 7.51 17.15
CA THR A 129 34.53 8.16 16.70
C THR A 129 33.49 8.36 17.81
N PHE A 130 33.80 8.04 19.08
CA PHE A 130 32.94 8.33 20.22
C PHE A 130 33.67 9.15 21.28
#